data_AF-F2TW44-F1
#
_entry.id   AF-F2TW44-F1
#
_cell.length_a   1.000
_cell.length_b   1.000
_cell.length_c   1.000
_cell.angle_alpha   90.00
_cell.angle_beta   90.00
_cell.angle_gamma   90.00
#
_symmetry.space_group_name_H-M   'P 1'
#
loop_
_entity.id
_entity.type
_entity.pdbx_description
1 polymer ?
#
loop_
_entity_poly.entity_id
_entity_poly.type
_entity_poly.pdbx_seq_one_letter_code
_entity_poly.pdbx_strand_id
1 'polypeptide(L)' 'MELVFGSVRFELKQGTKSTFAQEVVAIDPHSKYPTTVCLGSLRRRYTAIPDVQQLLERTTL' A
#
# COMPACT_ATOMS: atom_id res chain seq x y z
N MET A 1 -7.28 -5.31 11.66
CA MET A 1 -6.72 -6.18 10.59
C MET A 1 -5.22 -6.02 10.66
N GLU A 2 -4.47 -7.11 10.55
CA GLU A 2 -3.01 -7.08 10.68
C GLU A 2 -2.36 -7.46 9.36
N LEU A 3 -1.23 -6.84 9.06
CA LEU A 3 -0.34 -7.22 7.96
C LEU A 3 0.97 -7.72 8.57
N VAL A 4 1.37 -8.94 8.22
CA VAL A 4 2.67 -9.49 8.60
C VAL A 4 3.58 -9.41 7.38
N PHE A 5 4.70 -8.70 7.51
CA PHE A 5 5.70 -8.59 6.45
C PHE A 5 7.07 -8.98 7.00
N GLY A 6 7.54 -10.16 6.59
CA GLY A 6 8.70 -10.79 7.20
C GLY A 6 8.44 -11.07 8.69
N SER A 7 9.32 -10.57 9.56
CA SER A 7 9.19 -10.69 11.02
C SER A 7 8.42 -9.53 11.67
N VAL A 8 8.05 -8.50 10.91
CA VAL A 8 7.43 -7.26 11.43
C VAL A 8 5.91 -7.33 11.28
N ARG A 9 5.20 -6.95 12.34
CA ARG A 9 3.74 -6.82 12.34
C ARG A 9 3.37 -5.36 12.13
N PHE A 10 2.35 -5.15 11.30
CA PHE A 10 1.78 -3.85 10.99
C PHE A 10 0.29 -3.86 11.32
N GLU A 11 -0.15 -2.83 12.02
CA GLU A 11 -1.56 -2.51 12.17
C GLU A 11 -2.07 -1.89 10.87
N LEU A 12 -3.12 -2.45 10.26
CA LEU A 12 -3.77 -1.85 9.11
C LEU A 12 -4.97 -1.01 9.56
N LYS A 13 -4.86 0.31 9.38
CA LYS A 13 -5.96 1.27 9.58
C LYS A 13 -6.58 1.67 8.27
N GLN A 14 -7.90 1.82 8.25
CA GLN A 14 -8.57 2.40 7.08
C GLN A 14 -8.23 3.89 6.98
N GLY A 15 -7.72 4.31 5.82
CA GLY A 15 -7.42 5.70 5.54
C GLY A 15 -8.68 6.51 5.22
N THR A 16 -8.53 7.84 5.13
CA THR A 16 -9.66 8.71 4.74
C THR A 16 -10.26 8.29 3.41
N LYS A 17 -11.60 8.31 3.36
CA LYS A 17 -12.36 8.02 2.15
C LYS A 17 -12.15 9.14 1.14
N SER A 18 -11.78 8.80 -0.09
CA SER A 18 -11.74 9.77 -1.19
C SER A 18 -13.17 10.13 -1.62
N THR A 19 -13.39 11.40 -1.95
CA THR A 19 -14.65 11.91 -2.53
C THR A 19 -14.60 11.96 -4.05
N PHE A 20 -13.43 11.72 -4.66
CA PHE A 20 -13.22 11.81 -6.10
C PHE A 20 -12.90 10.44 -6.68
N ALA A 21 -13.27 10.23 -7.95
CA ALA A 21 -12.88 9.04 -8.69
C ALA A 21 -11.37 9.02 -8.90
N GLN A 22 -10.76 7.84 -8.73
CA GLN A 22 -9.33 7.63 -8.88
C GLN A 22 -9.12 6.37 -9.70
N GLU A 23 -8.24 6.43 -10.70
CA GLU A 23 -7.94 5.32 -11.61
C GLU A 23 -6.48 4.89 -11.46
N VAL A 24 -6.24 3.59 -11.60
CA VAL A 24 -4.91 2.99 -11.66
C VAL A 24 -4.58 2.78 -13.13
N VAL A 25 -3.50 3.42 -13.60
CA VAL A 25 -3.07 3.35 -14.99
C VAL A 25 -1.67 2.74 -15.04
N ALA A 26 -1.52 1.69 -15.84
CA ALA A 26 -0.22 1.15 -16.20
C ALA A 26 0.33 1.90 -17.41
N ILE A 27 1.61 2.25 -17.36
CA ILE A 27 2.33 2.91 -18.46
C ILE A 27 3.51 2.02 -18.82
N ASP A 28 3.58 1.58 -20.08
CA ASP A 28 4.74 0.87 -20.62
C ASP A 28 5.49 1.77 -21.60
N PRO A 29 6.59 2.40 -21.15
CA PRO A 29 7.40 3.26 -21.99
C PRO A 29 8.39 2.49 -22.89
N HIS A 30 8.56 1.18 -22.70
CA HIS A 30 9.56 0.37 -23.40
C HIS A 30 9.00 -0.38 -24.61
N SER A 31 7.68 -0.42 -24.75
CA SER A 31 7.02 -0.87 -25.96
C SER A 31 7.41 -0.04 -27.20
N LYS A 32 7.35 -0.64 -28.39
CA LYS A 32 7.67 0.02 -29.68
C LYS A 32 6.90 1.34 -29.88
N TYR A 33 5.72 1.45 -29.29
CA TYR A 33 4.92 2.66 -29.17
C TYR A 33 4.48 2.76 -27.72
N PRO A 34 4.84 3.83 -26.97
CA PRO A 34 4.45 3.95 -25.56
C PRO A 34 2.95 3.71 -25.37
N THR A 35 2.61 2.77 -24.50
CA THR A 35 1.21 2.39 -24.24
C THR A 35 0.78 2.76 -22.84
N THR A 36 -0.50 3.09 -22.70
CA THR A 36 -1.16 3.30 -21.41
C THR A 36 -2.41 2.43 -21.32
N VAL A 37 -2.60 1.78 -20.18
CA VAL A 37 -3.73 0.88 -19.95
C VAL A 37 -4.36 1.21 -18.61
N CYS A 38 -5.67 1.51 -18.60
CA CYS A 38 -6.42 1.67 -17.36
C CYS A 38 -6.71 0.29 -16.75
N LEU A 39 -6.20 0.04 -15.54
CA LEU A 39 -6.34 -1.22 -14.81
C LEU A 39 -7.61 -1.26 -13.95
N GLY A 40 -8.21 -0.10 -13.66
CA GLY A 40 -9.46 0.02 -12.91
C GLY A 40 -9.46 1.15 -11.89
N SER A 41 -10.50 1.19 -11.05
CA SER A 41 -10.73 2.28 -10.11
C SER A 41 -10.28 1.95 -8.68
N LEU A 42 -9.64 2.90 -8.00
CA LEU A 42 -9.27 2.80 -6.59
C LEU A 42 -10.47 3.14 -5.70
N ARG A 43 -10.85 2.22 -4.80
CA ARG A 43 -12.06 2.36 -3.95
C ARG A 43 -11.78 2.57 -2.48
N ARG A 44 -10.65 2.07 -1.98
CA ARG A 44 -10.32 2.05 -0.55
C ARG A 44 -8.85 2.36 -0.38
N ARG A 45 -8.53 3.00 0.74
CA ARG A 45 -7.17 3.28 1.17
C ARG A 45 -6.97 2.68 2.55
N TYR A 46 -5.81 2.06 2.74
CA TYR A 46 -5.37 1.55 4.02
C TYR A 46 -3.98 2.10 4.32
N THR A 47 -3.69 2.34 5.59
CA THR A 47 -2.39 2.76 6.10
C THR A 47 -1.86 1.63 6.97
N ALA A 48 -0.67 1.13 6.63
CA ALA A 48 0.05 0.17 7.45
C ALA A 48 0.97 0.90 8.43
N ILE A 49 0.82 0.63 9.71
CA ILE A 49 1.59 1.25 10.78
C ILE A 49 2.39 0.14 11.47
N PRO A 50 3.74 0.18 11.46
CA PRO A 50 4.54 -0.84 12.13
C PRO A 50 4.32 -0.76 13.64
N ASP A 51 4.26 -1.92 14.29
CA ASP A 51 4.32 -1.99 15.75
C ASP A 51 5.76 -1.74 16.22
N VAL A 52 6.09 -0.47 16.45
CA VAL A 52 7.43 -0.03 16.88
C VAL A 52 7.78 -0.58 18.26
N GLN A 53 6.80 -0.81 19.13
CA GLN A 53 7.05 -1.33 20.47
C GLN A 53 7.59 -2.76 20.40
N GLN A 54 6.96 -3.63 19.60
CA GLN A 54 7.46 -4.98 19.35
C GLN A 54 8.85 -4.99 18.69
N LEU A 55 9.18 -3.99 17.86
CA LEU A 55 10.49 -3.88 17.23
C LEU A 55 11.58 -3.49 18.23
N LEU A 56 11.29 -2.54 19.12
CA LEU A 56 12.23 -2.08 20.13
C LEU A 56 12.52 -3.18 21.17
N GLU A 57 11.49 -3.92 21.61
CA GLU A 57 11.64 -5.04 22.55
C GLU A 57 12.56 -6.15 22.01
N ARG A 58 12.65 -6.33 20.69
CA ARG A 58 13.56 -7.29 20.06
C ARG A 58 15.01 -6.81 19.94
N THR A 59 15.23 -5.50 20.01
CA THR A 59 16.55 -4.90 19.76
C THR A 59 17.38 -4.77 21.04
N THR A 60 16.76 -4.87 22.22
CA THR A 60 17.41 -4.76 23.55
C THR A 60 17.97 -6.09 24.10
N LEU A 61 18.24 -7.08 23.24
CA LEU A 61 18.94 -8.33 23.57
C LEU A 61 20.36 -8.32 23.00
#